data_AF-A0A0P7B4C0-F1
#
_entry.id   AF-A0A0P7B4C0-F1
#
_cell.length_a   1.000
_cell.length_b   1.000
_cell.length_c   1.000
_cell.angle_alpha   90.00
_cell.angle_beta   90.00
_cell.angle_gamma   90.00
#
_symmetry.space_group_name_H-M   'P 1'
#
loop_
_entity.id
_entity.type
_entity.pdbx_description
1 polymer ?
#
loop_
_entity_poly.entity_id
_entity_poly.type
_entity_poly.pdbx_seq_one_letter_code
_entity_poly.pdbx_strand_id
1 'polypeptide(L)'
;MASSSKPEGSMLWDRRFTGESAYVHEDIHTANERRLGEIIGNNVAGKLYTGRSRNEQVVGDTRMWLRDELRKIDDQLTSFLKLTAARAESEINYIMPGYTSCSVLSPSDGAIGCCHTASLSPTIWSGSELGFEGILWGFMGAVADRDFVSETPLPLKFNGVLSTITAVLEKMKASFNLFMFATDVADYLARNGVTFRETHHIFGRCVAKSEEIGIPMNEPSYETLKGIDERFEEYIAEVFNYKASVESLTAKGTASKAAVLEQTEVIQKMVK
;
A
#
# COMPACT_ATOMS: atom_id res chain seq x y z
N MET A 1 -11.84 -59.47 0.84
CA MET A 1 -13.23 -58.96 0.90
C MET A 1 -13.26 -57.71 1.76
N ALA A 2 -14.15 -56.78 1.42
CA ALA A 2 -14.39 -55.44 1.98
C ALA A 2 -13.55 -54.30 1.36
N SER A 3 -14.14 -53.73 0.30
CA SER A 3 -13.87 -52.43 -0.30
C SER A 3 -14.13 -51.28 0.69
N SER A 4 -13.26 -50.27 0.73
CA SER A 4 -13.62 -48.96 1.25
C SER A 4 -13.41 -47.90 0.15
N SER A 5 -14.53 -47.34 -0.30
CA SER A 5 -14.62 -46.22 -1.22
C SER A 5 -14.14 -44.93 -0.54
N LYS A 6 -13.33 -44.13 -1.24
CA LYS A 6 -13.03 -42.75 -0.85
C LYS A 6 -13.88 -41.76 -1.68
N PRO A 7 -14.23 -40.60 -1.11
CA PRO A 7 -15.37 -39.80 -1.54
C PRO A 7 -15.08 -38.89 -2.73
N GLU A 8 -16.15 -38.63 -3.48
CA GLU A 8 -16.26 -37.72 -4.62
C GLU A 8 -15.89 -36.28 -4.22
N GLY A 9 -14.91 -35.70 -4.93
CA GLY A 9 -14.49 -34.34 -4.65
C GLY A 9 -13.25 -33.89 -5.43
N SER A 10 -13.22 -34.10 -6.75
CA SER A 10 -12.22 -33.45 -7.62
C SER A 10 -12.94 -32.59 -8.65
N MET A 11 -12.55 -31.31 -8.70
CA MET A 11 -13.08 -30.28 -9.59
C MET A 11 -13.33 -30.80 -11.01
N LEU A 12 -14.61 -30.76 -11.40
CA LEU A 12 -15.08 -31.05 -12.74
C LEU A 12 -14.72 -29.88 -13.67
N TRP A 13 -13.58 -29.97 -14.34
CA TRP A 13 -13.35 -29.19 -15.56
C TRP A 13 -14.40 -29.62 -16.60
N ASP A 14 -15.02 -28.60 -17.22
CA ASP A 14 -16.16 -28.66 -18.14
C ASP A 14 -16.31 -29.96 -18.96
N ARG A 15 -17.42 -30.69 -18.74
CA ARG A 15 -17.76 -32.00 -19.33
C ARG A 15 -18.17 -31.91 -20.83
N ARG A 16 -17.51 -31.06 -21.61
CA ARG A 16 -17.71 -30.98 -23.08
C ARG A 16 -16.74 -31.84 -23.89
N PHE A 17 -15.92 -32.65 -23.21
CA PHE A 17 -14.97 -33.59 -23.82
C PHE A 17 -15.28 -35.03 -23.40
N THR A 18 -16.46 -35.55 -23.78
CA THR A 18 -16.75 -36.99 -23.64
C THR A 18 -16.44 -37.71 -24.95
N GLY A 19 -15.21 -38.22 -25.06
CA GLY A 19 -14.80 -39.24 -26.02
C GLY A 19 -13.89 -40.22 -25.28
N GLU A 20 -14.31 -41.47 -25.17
CA GLU A 20 -13.68 -42.52 -24.39
C GLU A 20 -12.23 -42.78 -24.84
N SER A 21 -11.26 -42.34 -24.03
CA SER A 21 -9.99 -43.05 -23.83
C SER A 21 -9.43 -42.67 -22.46
N ALA A 22 -9.15 -43.68 -21.63
CA ALA A 22 -8.65 -43.55 -20.28
C ALA A 22 -7.14 -43.22 -20.23
N TYR A 23 -6.73 -42.18 -20.97
CA TYR A 23 -5.39 -41.58 -20.85
C TYR A 23 -5.55 -40.16 -20.32
N VAL A 24 -5.20 -40.00 -19.04
CA VAL A 24 -5.05 -38.69 -18.40
C VAL A 24 -3.85 -38.02 -19.07
N HIS A 25 -4.05 -36.85 -19.68
CA HIS A 25 -2.91 -36.06 -20.18
C HIS A 25 -2.04 -35.67 -18.99
N GLU A 26 -0.74 -35.94 -19.08
CA GLU A 26 0.22 -35.61 -18.03
C GLU A 26 0.32 -34.09 -17.83
N ASP A 27 0.35 -33.34 -18.95
CA ASP A 27 0.46 -31.89 -18.98
C ASP A 27 -0.30 -31.28 -20.18
N ILE A 28 -0.34 -29.95 -20.22
CA ILE A 28 -1.00 -29.19 -21.30
C ILE A 28 -0.34 -29.43 -22.66
N HIS A 29 0.97 -29.68 -22.68
CA HIS A 29 1.69 -29.97 -23.91
C HIS A 29 1.20 -31.28 -24.51
N THR A 30 1.20 -32.36 -23.74
CA THR A 30 0.71 -33.69 -24.14
C THR A 30 -0.75 -33.64 -24.61
N ALA A 31 -1.58 -32.83 -23.94
CA ALA A 31 -2.97 -32.60 -24.37
C ALA A 31 -3.05 -31.93 -25.76
N ASN A 32 -2.24 -30.88 -25.99
CA ASN A 32 -2.18 -30.17 -27.27
C ASN A 32 -1.62 -31.05 -28.39
N GLU A 33 -0.60 -31.87 -28.09
CA GLU A 33 0.04 -32.75 -29.05
C GLU A 33 -0.93 -33.83 -29.56
N ARG A 34 -1.67 -34.44 -28.64
CA ARG A 34 -2.73 -35.40 -28.98
C ARG A 34 -3.82 -34.74 -29.82
N ARG A 35 -4.31 -33.57 -29.39
CA ARG A 35 -5.37 -32.86 -30.09
C ARG A 35 -4.95 -32.48 -31.52
N LEU A 36 -3.69 -32.08 -31.70
CA LEU A 36 -3.14 -31.80 -33.02
C LEU A 36 -3.11 -33.07 -33.88
N GLY A 37 -2.66 -34.20 -33.31
CA GLY A 37 -2.65 -35.51 -33.99
C GLY A 37 -4.03 -35.95 -34.48
N GLU A 38 -5.09 -35.71 -33.70
CA GLU A 38 -6.47 -35.96 -34.11
C GLU A 38 -6.92 -35.12 -35.32
N ILE A 39 -6.41 -33.89 -35.44
CA ILE A 39 -6.84 -32.93 -36.48
C ILE A 39 -6.09 -33.17 -37.79
N ILE A 40 -4.76 -33.37 -37.74
CA ILE A 40 -3.91 -33.41 -38.94
C ILE A 40 -3.28 -34.80 -39.22
N GLY A 41 -3.57 -35.79 -38.37
CA GLY A 41 -2.99 -37.12 -38.43
C GLY A 41 -1.65 -37.25 -37.70
N ASN A 42 -1.50 -38.35 -36.95
CA ASN A 42 -0.35 -38.59 -36.06
C ASN A 42 1.02 -38.57 -36.77
N ASN A 43 1.08 -39.07 -38.01
CA ASN A 43 2.33 -39.11 -38.80
C ASN A 43 2.86 -37.73 -39.16
N VAL A 44 1.96 -36.74 -39.34
CA VAL A 44 2.33 -35.36 -39.66
C VAL A 44 2.59 -34.58 -38.38
N ALA A 45 1.71 -34.71 -37.38
CA ALA A 45 1.87 -34.06 -36.08
C ALA A 45 3.18 -34.44 -35.38
N GLY A 46 3.58 -35.72 -35.44
CA GLY A 46 4.83 -36.20 -34.82
C GLY A 46 6.10 -35.53 -35.35
N LYS A 47 6.08 -34.99 -36.57
CA LYS A 47 7.24 -34.27 -37.15
C LYS A 47 7.49 -32.92 -36.47
N LEU A 48 6.45 -32.30 -35.89
CA LEU A 48 6.54 -30.98 -35.25
C LEU A 48 7.49 -30.94 -34.04
N TYR A 49 7.71 -32.09 -33.40
CA TYR A 49 8.54 -32.21 -32.20
C TYR A 49 10.01 -32.50 -32.49
N THR A 50 10.36 -32.72 -33.76
CA THR A 50 11.74 -33.02 -34.15
C THR A 50 12.63 -31.83 -33.80
N GLY A 51 13.63 -32.05 -32.95
CA GLY A 51 14.57 -31.01 -32.51
C GLY A 51 14.07 -30.10 -31.39
N ARG A 52 12.99 -30.45 -30.67
CA ARG A 52 12.50 -29.68 -29.52
C ARG A 52 12.72 -30.41 -28.19
N SER A 53 13.06 -29.66 -27.14
CA SER A 53 13.11 -30.15 -25.75
C SER A 53 11.86 -29.72 -24.97
N ARG A 54 11.28 -30.62 -24.17
CA ARG A 54 10.13 -30.27 -23.30
C ARG A 54 10.51 -29.22 -22.26
N ASN A 55 11.71 -29.28 -21.69
CA ASN A 55 12.17 -28.32 -20.69
C ASN A 55 12.24 -26.89 -21.26
N GLU A 56 12.71 -26.74 -22.49
CA GLU A 56 12.78 -25.43 -23.16
C GLU A 56 11.39 -24.89 -23.51
N GLN A 57 10.46 -25.78 -23.93
CA GLN A 57 9.07 -25.40 -24.21
C GLN A 57 8.38 -24.87 -22.95
N VAL A 58 8.48 -25.60 -21.83
CA VAL A 58 7.87 -25.20 -20.56
C VAL A 58 8.38 -23.83 -20.12
N VAL A 59 9.70 -23.62 -20.12
CA VAL A 59 10.29 -22.32 -19.74
C VAL A 59 9.84 -21.21 -20.68
N GLY A 60 9.81 -21.46 -21.99
CA GLY A 60 9.35 -20.50 -22.98
C GLY A 60 7.90 -20.08 -22.75
N ASP A 61 7.00 -21.05 -22.57
CA ASP A 61 5.58 -20.83 -22.35
C ASP A 61 5.33 -20.08 -21.05
N THR A 62 5.99 -20.47 -19.95
CA THR A 62 5.89 -19.77 -18.66
C THR A 62 6.37 -18.33 -18.77
N ARG A 63 7.46 -18.06 -19.50
CA ARG A 63 7.96 -16.68 -19.67
C ARG A 63 7.02 -15.81 -20.50
N MET A 64 6.40 -16.37 -21.55
CA MET A 64 5.42 -15.65 -22.37
C MET A 64 4.17 -15.33 -21.55
N TRP A 65 3.66 -16.30 -20.82
CA TRP A 65 2.52 -16.11 -19.91
C TRP A 65 2.83 -15.08 -18.82
N LEU A 66 3.98 -15.21 -18.14
CA LEU A 66 4.38 -14.29 -17.06
C LEU A 66 4.51 -12.85 -17.55
N ARG A 67 5.04 -12.64 -18.76
CA ARG A 67 5.11 -11.32 -19.38
C ARG A 67 3.73 -10.70 -19.55
N ASP A 68 2.75 -11.49 -19.98
CA ASP A 68 1.40 -11.00 -20.22
C ASP A 68 0.65 -10.75 -18.90
N GLU A 69 0.88 -11.55 -17.85
CA GLU A 69 0.37 -11.26 -16.49
C GLU A 69 1.02 -10.04 -15.84
N LEU A 70 2.34 -9.86 -16.00
CA LEU A 70 3.05 -8.68 -15.49
C LEU A 70 2.49 -7.38 -16.08
N ARG A 71 2.09 -7.38 -17.36
CA ARG A 71 1.44 -6.22 -17.98
C ARG A 71 0.09 -5.89 -17.33
N LYS A 72 -0.71 -6.90 -17.00
CA LYS A 72 -1.99 -6.69 -16.29
C LYS A 72 -1.78 -6.11 -14.89
N ILE A 73 -0.78 -6.61 -14.17
CA ILE A 73 -0.42 -6.10 -12.83
C ILE A 73 0.08 -4.65 -12.93
N ASP A 74 0.89 -4.33 -13.93
CA ASP A 74 1.39 -2.98 -14.19
C ASP A 74 0.26 -1.99 -14.47
N ASP A 75 -0.69 -2.36 -15.33
CA ASP A 75 -1.89 -1.54 -15.63
C ASP A 75 -2.72 -1.26 -14.36
N GLN A 76 -2.88 -2.27 -13.51
CA GLN A 76 -3.66 -2.15 -12.28
C GLN A 76 -2.96 -1.33 -11.20
N LEU A 77 -1.65 -1.51 -11.05
CA LEU A 77 -0.82 -0.71 -10.15
C LEU A 77 -0.82 0.75 -10.60
N THR A 78 -0.66 0.99 -11.90
CA THR A 78 -0.77 2.31 -12.53
C THR A 78 -2.12 2.95 -12.23
N SER A 79 -3.22 2.20 -12.38
CA SER A 79 -4.56 2.69 -12.04
C SER A 79 -4.71 3.01 -10.55
N PHE A 80 -4.13 2.21 -9.66
CA PHE A 80 -4.20 2.41 -8.22
C PHE A 80 -3.41 3.64 -7.77
N LEU A 81 -2.21 3.83 -8.30
CA LEU A 81 -1.39 5.03 -8.03
C LEU A 81 -2.09 6.30 -8.54
N LYS A 82 -2.68 6.27 -9.74
CA LYS A 82 -3.46 7.38 -10.30
C LYS A 82 -4.65 7.74 -9.42
N LEU A 83 -5.43 6.74 -8.99
CA LEU A 83 -6.58 6.95 -8.11
C LEU A 83 -6.17 7.55 -6.76
N THR A 84 -5.09 7.03 -6.17
CA THR A 84 -4.59 7.49 -4.88
C THR A 84 -4.09 8.93 -4.94
N ALA A 85 -3.35 9.29 -6.01
CA ALA A 85 -2.90 10.66 -6.25
C ALA A 85 -4.08 11.63 -6.48
N ALA A 86 -5.06 11.24 -7.31
CA ALA A 86 -6.25 12.06 -7.55
C ALA A 86 -7.06 12.29 -6.26
N ARG A 87 -7.16 11.27 -5.41
CA ARG A 87 -7.86 11.38 -4.14
C ARG A 87 -7.12 12.29 -3.16
N ALA A 88 -5.80 12.12 -3.03
CA ALA A 88 -4.95 13.00 -2.23
C ALA A 88 -5.10 14.47 -2.63
N GLU A 89 -5.15 14.78 -3.93
CA GLU A 89 -5.40 16.15 -4.42
C GLU A 89 -6.80 16.67 -4.07
N SER A 90 -7.84 15.82 -4.21
CA SER A 90 -9.23 16.21 -3.92
C SER A 90 -9.49 16.44 -2.42
N GLU A 91 -8.77 15.72 -1.56
CA GLU A 91 -8.95 15.70 -0.10
C GLU A 91 -7.86 16.49 0.64
N ILE A 92 -7.02 17.26 -0.06
CA ILE A 92 -5.83 17.97 0.46
C ILE A 92 -6.09 19.02 1.56
N ASN A 93 -7.34 19.29 1.90
CA ASN A 93 -7.66 20.20 3.00
C ASN A 93 -8.21 19.44 4.23
N TYR A 94 -8.22 18.10 4.19
CA TYR A 94 -8.71 17.25 5.27
C TYR A 94 -7.55 16.95 6.21
N ILE A 95 -7.63 17.49 7.43
CA ILE A 95 -6.63 17.21 8.46
C ILE A 95 -7.15 16.04 9.31
N MET A 96 -6.27 15.09 9.62
CA MET A 96 -6.53 13.97 10.52
C MET A 96 -5.34 13.72 11.45
N PRO A 97 -5.53 13.03 12.58
CA PRO A 97 -4.41 12.62 13.41
C PRO A 97 -3.47 11.66 12.68
N GLY A 98 -2.17 11.90 12.81
CA GLY A 98 -1.12 10.94 12.48
C GLY A 98 -0.95 9.95 13.63
N TYR A 99 -0.67 8.70 13.29
CA TYR A 99 -0.54 7.61 14.26
C TYR A 99 0.86 6.99 14.20
N THR A 100 1.41 6.68 15.38
CA THR A 100 2.58 5.83 15.55
C THR A 100 2.27 4.80 16.63
N SER A 101 2.55 3.52 16.37
CA SER A 101 2.19 2.43 17.30
C SER A 101 0.70 2.39 17.68
N CYS A 102 -0.18 2.79 16.76
CA CYS A 102 -1.63 3.00 16.97
C CYS A 102 -1.98 4.06 18.03
N SER A 103 -1.00 4.81 18.53
CA SER A 103 -1.19 5.98 19.36
C SER A 103 -1.16 7.24 18.51
N VAL A 104 -2.02 8.17 18.87
CA VAL A 104 -2.10 9.49 18.26
C VAL A 104 -0.84 10.28 18.58
N LEU A 105 -0.20 10.89 17.57
CA LEU A 105 1.07 11.60 17.73
C LEU A 105 0.95 13.09 17.39
N SER A 106 0.64 13.42 16.14
CA SER A 106 0.64 14.80 15.64
C SER A 106 -0.49 15.00 14.62
N PRO A 107 -0.86 16.25 14.31
CA PRO A 107 -1.77 16.50 13.20
C PRO A 107 -1.08 16.16 11.87
N SER A 108 -1.83 15.61 10.92
CA SER A 108 -1.34 15.28 9.59
C SER A 108 -2.40 15.57 8.54
N ASP A 109 -2.00 15.82 7.31
CA ASP A 109 -2.94 15.87 6.19
C ASP A 109 -3.39 14.44 5.85
N GLY A 110 -4.70 14.22 5.70
CA GLY A 110 -5.27 12.95 5.27
C GLY A 110 -4.76 12.51 3.90
N ALA A 111 -4.31 13.47 3.08
CA ALA A 111 -3.63 13.20 1.82
C ALA A 111 -2.29 12.46 2.00
N ILE A 112 -1.55 12.64 3.11
CA ILE A 112 -0.32 11.86 3.37
C ILE A 112 -0.63 10.39 3.55
N GLY A 113 -1.71 10.03 4.23
CA GLY A 113 -2.07 8.61 4.42
C GLY A 113 -2.21 7.90 3.08
N CYS A 114 -2.78 8.60 2.10
CA CYS A 114 -2.87 8.15 0.70
C CYS A 114 -1.49 8.10 0.03
N CYS A 115 -0.67 9.16 0.14
CA CYS A 115 0.67 9.23 -0.45
C CYS A 115 1.67 8.22 0.16
N HIS A 116 1.58 7.91 1.45
CA HIS A 116 2.41 6.90 2.13
C HIS A 116 2.07 5.49 1.63
N THR A 117 0.78 5.22 1.44
CA THR A 117 0.31 3.96 0.83
C THR A 117 0.82 3.82 -0.61
N ALA A 118 0.84 4.92 -1.38
CA ALA A 118 1.37 4.94 -2.75
C ALA A 118 2.90 4.77 -2.82
N SER A 119 3.65 5.29 -1.85
CA SER A 119 5.13 5.27 -1.84
C SER A 119 5.78 4.00 -1.30
N LEU A 120 5.03 3.16 -0.57
CA LEU A 120 5.51 1.83 -0.14
C LEU A 120 5.46 0.78 -1.27
N SER A 121 4.67 1.01 -2.32
CA SER A 121 4.48 0.04 -3.40
C SER A 121 5.64 -0.09 -4.41
N PRO A 122 6.42 0.95 -4.75
CA PRO A 122 7.51 0.83 -5.74
C PRO A 122 8.76 0.09 -5.24
N THR A 123 8.95 -0.07 -3.92
CA THR A 123 10.23 -0.49 -3.32
C THR A 123 10.42 -2.01 -3.22
N ILE A 124 9.49 -2.83 -3.73
CA ILE A 124 9.47 -4.30 -3.52
C ILE A 124 10.22 -5.09 -4.63
N TRP A 125 10.96 -4.44 -5.53
CA TRP A 125 11.65 -5.13 -6.64
C TRP A 125 13.19 -5.01 -6.59
N SER A 126 13.84 -5.92 -5.86
CA SER A 126 15.23 -6.32 -6.15
C SER A 126 15.37 -7.82 -5.93
N GLY A 127 15.50 -8.59 -7.02
CA GLY A 127 15.63 -10.04 -7.01
C GLY A 127 17.02 -10.52 -7.43
N SER A 128 17.59 -11.45 -6.66
CA SER A 128 18.72 -12.32 -6.98
C SER A 128 18.76 -13.36 -5.84
N GLU A 129 18.91 -14.67 -5.97
CA GLU A 129 19.38 -15.61 -7.00
C GLU A 129 18.64 -16.94 -6.71
N LEU A 130 18.72 -17.97 -7.56
CA LEU A 130 18.77 -19.39 -7.14
C LEU A 130 18.94 -20.34 -8.35
N GLY A 131 19.87 -21.27 -8.21
CA GLY A 131 20.31 -22.24 -9.23
C GLY A 131 19.30 -23.37 -9.48
N PHE A 132 19.23 -23.79 -10.74
CA PHE A 132 18.31 -24.79 -11.26
C PHE A 132 18.78 -26.22 -10.99
N GLU A 133 17.82 -27.11 -10.70
CA GLU A 133 17.71 -28.53 -11.10
C GLU A 133 16.47 -29.18 -10.41
N GLY A 134 15.88 -28.54 -9.39
CA GLY A 134 14.59 -28.95 -8.77
C GLY A 134 13.50 -27.88 -8.70
N ILE A 135 13.77 -26.68 -9.24
CA ILE A 135 12.95 -25.47 -9.01
C ILE A 135 11.76 -25.37 -9.97
N LEU A 136 11.86 -25.88 -11.20
CA LEU A 136 10.91 -25.59 -12.28
C LEU A 136 9.46 -26.02 -11.98
N TRP A 137 9.28 -27.22 -11.43
CA TRP A 137 7.94 -27.73 -11.06
C TRP A 137 7.36 -27.03 -9.83
N GLY A 138 8.20 -26.73 -8.83
CA GLY A 138 7.80 -25.93 -7.66
C GLY A 138 7.50 -24.47 -8.02
N PHE A 139 8.14 -23.93 -9.06
CA PHE A 139 7.93 -22.58 -9.55
C PHE A 139 6.57 -22.43 -10.23
N MET A 140 6.16 -23.39 -11.06
CA MET A 140 4.84 -23.36 -11.70
C MET A 140 3.71 -23.46 -10.67
N GLY A 141 3.86 -24.34 -9.66
CA GLY A 141 2.94 -24.42 -8.53
C GLY A 141 2.90 -23.13 -7.70
N ALA A 142 4.05 -22.53 -7.39
CA ALA A 142 4.13 -21.28 -6.62
C ALA A 142 3.63 -20.05 -7.39
N VAL A 143 3.77 -20.04 -8.72
CA VAL A 143 3.21 -19.00 -9.61
C VAL A 143 1.69 -19.17 -9.71
N ALA A 144 1.19 -20.40 -9.87
CA ALA A 144 -0.24 -20.70 -9.91
C ALA A 144 -0.94 -20.50 -8.55
N ASP A 145 -0.28 -20.79 -7.42
CA ASP A 145 -0.83 -20.46 -6.09
C ASP A 145 -0.83 -18.94 -5.83
N ARG A 146 0.14 -18.21 -6.38
CA ARG A 146 0.07 -16.74 -6.46
C ARG A 146 -1.08 -16.27 -7.35
N ASP A 147 -1.54 -17.08 -8.30
CA ASP A 147 -2.73 -16.76 -9.09
C ASP A 147 -4.01 -16.76 -8.27
N PHE A 148 -4.11 -17.49 -7.16
CA PHE A 148 -5.25 -17.32 -6.24
C PHE A 148 -5.30 -15.91 -5.62
N VAL A 149 -4.15 -15.23 -5.50
CA VAL A 149 -4.05 -13.81 -5.09
C VAL A 149 -4.14 -12.86 -6.30
N SER A 150 -3.88 -13.34 -7.53
CA SER A 150 -3.86 -12.56 -8.78
C SER A 150 -5.14 -12.65 -9.62
N GLU A 151 -6.02 -13.65 -9.44
CA GLU A 151 -7.31 -13.76 -10.14
C GLU A 151 -8.25 -12.60 -9.77
N THR A 152 -7.96 -11.93 -8.67
CA THR A 152 -8.44 -10.56 -8.39
C THR A 152 -7.30 -9.77 -7.78
N PRO A 153 -6.50 -9.08 -8.59
CA PRO A 153 -5.31 -8.39 -8.11
C PRO A 153 -5.71 -7.41 -7.02
N LEU A 154 -5.00 -7.46 -5.89
CA LEU A 154 -5.21 -6.56 -4.75
C LEU A 154 -5.51 -5.11 -5.19
N PRO A 155 -4.75 -4.50 -6.13
CA PRO A 155 -5.02 -3.13 -6.59
C PRO A 155 -6.42 -2.95 -7.19
N LEU A 156 -6.98 -3.95 -7.88
CA LEU A 156 -8.33 -3.87 -8.46
C LEU A 156 -9.42 -3.85 -7.37
N LYS A 157 -9.28 -4.67 -6.33
CA LYS A 157 -10.17 -4.67 -5.16
C LYS A 157 -10.04 -3.38 -4.37
N PHE A 158 -8.82 -2.91 -4.16
CA PHE A 158 -8.57 -1.66 -3.44
C PHE A 158 -9.01 -0.43 -4.24
N ASN A 159 -9.01 -0.45 -5.57
CA ASN A 159 -9.55 0.64 -6.37
C ASN A 159 -11.05 0.83 -6.13
N GLY A 160 -11.81 -0.26 -6.07
CA GLY A 160 -13.24 -0.20 -5.70
C GLY A 160 -13.45 0.37 -4.31
N VAL A 161 -12.63 -0.02 -3.34
CA VAL A 161 -12.70 0.53 -1.97
C VAL A 161 -12.30 2.00 -1.92
N LEU A 162 -11.14 2.37 -2.48
CA LEU A 162 -10.63 3.75 -2.46
C LEU A 162 -11.49 4.71 -3.27
N SER A 163 -12.20 4.26 -4.30
CA SER A 163 -13.12 5.12 -5.06
C SER A 163 -14.46 5.34 -4.34
N THR A 164 -14.85 4.44 -3.43
CA THR A 164 -16.18 4.48 -2.79
C THR A 164 -16.16 4.85 -1.32
N ILE A 165 -15.01 4.69 -0.64
CA ILE A 165 -14.85 5.08 0.76
C ILE A 165 -15.09 6.58 0.90
N THR A 166 -15.72 7.01 2.00
CA THR A 166 -16.02 8.41 2.27
C THR A 166 -15.40 8.83 3.58
N ALA A 167 -14.73 9.98 3.57
CA ALA A 167 -14.17 10.57 4.78
C ALA A 167 -15.29 11.09 5.69
N VAL A 168 -15.24 10.73 6.96
CA VAL A 168 -16.17 11.25 7.98
C VAL A 168 -15.47 12.37 8.75
N LEU A 169 -15.50 13.58 8.19
CA LEU A 169 -14.76 14.74 8.70
C LEU A 169 -15.04 15.05 10.17
N GLU A 170 -16.28 14.90 10.60
CA GLU A 170 -16.66 15.14 12.00
C GLU A 170 -15.96 14.16 12.96
N LYS A 171 -15.82 12.89 12.58
CA LYS A 171 -15.09 11.90 13.39
C LYS A 171 -13.58 12.15 13.36
N MET A 172 -13.04 12.57 12.21
CA MET A 172 -11.62 12.95 12.10
C MET A 172 -11.31 14.14 13.03
N LYS A 173 -12.16 15.17 13.01
CA LYS A 173 -12.02 16.32 13.92
C LYS A 173 -12.17 15.94 15.40
N ALA A 174 -13.12 15.07 15.72
CA ALA A 174 -13.34 14.60 17.09
C ALA A 174 -12.17 13.79 17.65
N SER A 175 -11.29 13.27 16.79
CA SER A 175 -10.09 12.54 17.21
C SER A 175 -8.87 13.43 17.50
N PHE A 176 -9.00 14.74 17.31
CA PHE A 176 -7.94 15.67 17.69
C PHE A 176 -7.76 15.78 19.19
N ASN A 177 -6.51 15.94 19.61
CA ASN A 177 -6.13 16.11 21.00
C ASN A 177 -5.13 17.26 21.10
N LEU A 178 -5.30 18.13 22.09
CA LEU A 178 -4.43 19.28 22.34
C LEU A 178 -2.98 18.89 22.64
N PHE A 179 -2.73 17.68 23.16
CA PHE A 179 -1.37 17.18 23.36
C PHE A 179 -0.59 16.95 22.05
N MET A 180 -1.28 16.92 20.89
CA MET A 180 -0.63 16.86 19.59
C MET A 180 0.27 18.08 19.31
N PHE A 181 -0.09 19.24 19.88
CA PHE A 181 0.69 20.48 19.75
C PHE A 181 1.99 20.47 20.58
N ALA A 182 2.28 19.41 21.32
CA ALA A 182 3.51 19.32 22.10
C ALA A 182 4.76 19.55 21.23
N THR A 183 4.75 19.00 20.01
CA THR A 183 5.86 19.18 19.07
C THR A 183 5.90 20.60 18.52
N ASP A 184 4.75 21.20 18.21
CA ASP A 184 4.67 22.58 17.73
C ASP A 184 5.14 23.60 18.79
N VAL A 185 4.74 23.40 20.05
CA VAL A 185 5.22 24.21 21.18
C VAL A 185 6.72 23.98 21.40
N ALA A 186 7.20 22.76 21.17
CA ALA A 186 8.62 22.48 21.27
C ALA A 186 9.45 23.22 20.21
N ASP A 187 8.96 23.23 18.97
CA ASP A 187 9.57 23.97 17.86
C ASP A 187 9.50 25.48 18.09
N TYR A 188 8.39 25.99 18.63
CA TYR A 188 8.25 27.38 19.03
C TYR A 188 9.35 27.77 20.04
N LEU A 189 9.51 27.00 21.11
CA LEU A 189 10.51 27.27 22.14
C LEU A 189 11.94 27.14 21.56
N ALA A 190 12.19 26.15 20.69
CA ALA A 190 13.48 25.99 20.04
C ALA A 190 13.86 27.21 19.17
N ARG A 191 12.89 27.79 18.45
CA ARG A 191 13.08 29.03 17.68
C ARG A 191 13.39 30.24 18.57
N ASN A 192 12.90 30.24 19.80
CA ASN A 192 13.19 31.24 20.82
C ASN A 192 14.45 30.93 21.64
N GLY A 193 15.32 30.04 21.14
CA GLY A 193 16.63 29.75 21.73
C GLY A 193 16.61 28.78 22.91
N VAL A 194 15.49 28.10 23.16
CA VAL A 194 15.37 27.09 24.22
C VAL A 194 15.96 25.76 23.74
N THR A 195 16.75 25.10 24.58
CA THR A 195 17.27 23.77 24.24
C THR A 195 16.16 22.71 24.32
N PHE A 196 16.26 21.63 23.53
CA PHE A 196 15.25 20.55 23.55
C PHE A 196 14.97 20.00 24.96
N ARG A 197 16.00 19.89 25.81
CA ARG A 197 15.84 19.44 27.19
C ARG A 197 15.00 20.41 28.01
N GLU A 198 15.30 21.71 27.92
CA GLU A 198 14.56 22.76 28.63
C GLU A 198 13.12 22.84 28.14
N THR A 199 12.91 22.74 26.83
CA THR A 199 11.60 22.71 26.19
C THR A 199 10.68 21.65 26.80
N HIS A 200 11.18 20.43 27.01
CA HIS A 200 10.40 19.36 27.61
C HIS A 200 9.96 19.68 29.05
N HIS A 201 10.85 20.32 29.83
CA HIS A 201 10.52 20.76 31.19
C HIS A 201 9.53 21.92 31.21
N ILE A 202 9.67 22.90 30.31
CA ILE A 202 8.75 24.04 30.18
C ILE A 202 7.36 23.53 29.78
N PHE A 203 7.28 22.69 28.75
CA PHE A 203 6.02 22.12 28.29
C PHE A 203 5.33 21.30 29.40
N GLY A 204 6.08 20.48 30.13
CA GLY A 204 5.53 19.73 31.27
C GLY A 204 4.95 20.65 32.36
N ARG A 205 5.58 21.79 32.64
CA ARG A 205 5.03 22.81 33.56
C ARG A 205 3.77 23.48 33.02
N CYS A 206 3.72 23.75 31.72
CA CYS A 206 2.52 24.28 31.06
C CYS A 206 1.35 23.29 31.19
N VAL A 207 1.58 21.99 30.92
CA VAL A 207 0.55 20.95 31.08
C VAL A 207 0.09 20.86 32.54
N ALA A 208 1.02 20.77 33.49
CA ALA A 208 0.69 20.72 34.90
C ALA A 208 -0.11 21.95 35.36
N LYS A 209 0.23 23.15 34.85
CA LYS A 209 -0.50 24.37 35.17
C LYS A 209 -1.90 24.39 34.58
N SER A 210 -2.07 23.89 33.36
CA SER A 210 -3.36 23.74 32.68
C SER A 210 -4.31 22.82 33.46
N GLU A 211 -3.79 21.69 33.94
CA GLU A 211 -4.53 20.74 34.78
C GLU A 211 -4.90 21.35 36.15
N GLU A 212 -3.99 22.11 36.78
CA GLU A 212 -4.23 22.77 38.06
C GLU A 212 -5.38 23.79 37.98
N ILE A 213 -5.44 24.57 36.91
CA ILE A 213 -6.48 25.60 36.71
C ILE A 213 -7.75 25.07 36.04
N GLY A 214 -7.75 23.80 35.58
CA GLY A 214 -8.89 23.16 34.93
C GLY A 214 -9.24 23.72 33.55
N ILE A 215 -8.25 24.29 32.85
CA ILE A 215 -8.42 24.90 31.52
C ILE A 215 -7.66 24.04 30.48
N PRO A 216 -8.18 23.83 29.27
CA PRO A 216 -7.46 23.12 28.20
C PRO A 216 -6.18 23.85 27.78
N MET A 217 -5.14 23.12 27.34
CA MET A 217 -3.77 23.63 27.08
C MET A 217 -3.67 24.79 26.07
N ASN A 218 -4.66 24.97 25.19
CA ASN A 218 -4.73 26.04 24.20
C ASN A 218 -5.38 27.35 24.70
N GLU A 219 -5.97 27.32 25.89
CA GLU A 219 -6.73 28.44 26.48
C GLU A 219 -6.01 29.22 27.61
N PRO A 220 -4.85 28.82 28.19
CA PRO A 220 -4.17 29.67 29.17
C PRO A 220 -3.78 31.01 28.56
N SER A 221 -3.95 32.08 29.34
CA SER A 221 -3.55 33.41 28.90
C SER A 221 -2.05 33.50 28.67
N TYR A 222 -1.62 34.37 27.75
CA TYR A 222 -0.20 34.67 27.55
C TYR A 222 0.52 35.02 28.87
N GLU A 223 -0.11 35.81 29.75
CA GLU A 223 0.46 36.14 31.06
C GLU A 223 0.68 34.89 31.94
N THR A 224 -0.22 33.91 31.86
CA THR A 224 -0.05 32.62 32.56
C THR A 224 1.13 31.84 32.01
N LEU A 225 1.28 31.76 30.69
CA LEU A 225 2.40 31.06 30.05
C LEU A 225 3.73 31.79 30.28
N LYS A 226 3.74 33.12 30.19
CA LYS A 226 4.91 33.97 30.50
C LYS A 226 5.37 33.84 31.95
N GLY A 227 4.43 33.63 32.88
CA GLY A 227 4.75 33.31 34.28
C GLY A 227 5.50 31.99 34.45
N ILE A 228 5.43 31.07 33.47
CA ILE A 228 6.17 29.80 33.46
C ILE A 228 7.57 30.00 32.85
N ASP A 229 7.67 30.73 31.75
CA ASP A 229 8.94 31.06 31.09
C ASP A 229 8.86 32.42 30.39
N GLU A 230 9.86 33.27 30.59
CA GLU A 230 9.88 34.64 30.04
C GLU A 230 9.97 34.71 28.51
N ARG A 231 10.38 33.60 27.86
CA ARG A 231 10.55 33.49 26.40
C ARG A 231 9.23 33.20 25.65
N PHE A 232 8.12 33.09 26.37
CA PHE A 232 6.80 33.12 25.74
C PHE A 232 6.44 34.55 25.30
N GLU A 233 5.85 34.65 24.13
CA GLU A 233 5.37 35.87 23.49
C GLU A 233 3.88 35.75 23.17
N GLU A 234 3.22 36.88 22.88
CA GLU A 234 1.76 36.92 22.65
C GLU A 234 1.29 36.03 21.50
N TYR A 235 2.13 35.79 20.49
CA TYR A 235 1.80 34.95 19.33
C TYR A 235 1.79 33.45 19.63
N ILE A 236 2.04 33.01 20.87
CA ILE A 236 1.92 31.59 21.27
C ILE A 236 0.52 31.02 21.00
N ALA A 237 -0.53 31.85 21.04
CA ALA A 237 -1.89 31.44 20.70
C ALA A 237 -2.01 30.92 19.25
N GLU A 238 -1.17 31.39 18.33
CA GLU A 238 -1.16 30.95 16.93
C GLU A 238 -0.63 29.52 16.75
N VAL A 239 0.15 29.03 17.72
CA VAL A 239 0.71 27.65 17.69
C VAL A 239 -0.38 26.60 17.83
N PHE A 240 -1.48 26.91 18.53
CA PHE A 240 -2.62 26.00 18.74
C PHE A 240 -3.58 25.98 17.54
N ASN A 241 -3.02 25.85 16.33
CA ASN A 241 -3.78 25.80 15.08
C ASN A 241 -3.36 24.58 14.25
N TYR A 242 -4.26 23.60 14.12
CA TYR A 242 -3.98 22.36 13.40
C TYR A 242 -3.54 22.57 11.95
N LYS A 243 -4.08 23.58 11.28
CA LYS A 243 -3.71 23.91 9.89
C LYS A 243 -2.31 24.51 9.85
N ALA A 244 -2.00 25.43 10.75
CA ALA A 244 -0.66 26.02 10.82
C ALA A 244 0.40 24.97 11.17
N SER A 245 0.08 24.04 12.09
CA SER A 245 0.94 22.90 12.44
C SER A 245 1.33 22.08 11.21
N VAL A 246 0.35 21.63 10.42
CA VAL A 246 0.59 20.87 9.19
C VAL A 246 1.39 21.67 8.16
N GLU A 247 1.04 22.94 7.94
CA GLU A 247 1.71 23.80 6.95
C GLU A 247 3.14 24.19 7.37
N SER A 248 3.47 24.13 8.66
CA SER A 248 4.83 24.41 9.14
C SER A 248 5.86 23.38 8.66
N LEU A 249 5.40 22.18 8.28
CA LEU A 249 6.21 21.07 7.81
C LEU A 249 6.61 21.29 6.35
N THR A 250 7.64 22.10 6.12
CA THR A 250 8.08 22.53 4.78
C THR A 250 9.12 21.63 4.12
N ALA A 251 9.65 20.62 4.84
CA ALA A 251 10.61 19.68 4.27
C ALA A 251 9.97 18.78 3.20
N LYS A 252 10.78 18.18 2.33
CA LYS A 252 10.26 17.25 1.31
C LYS A 252 9.69 15.98 1.94
N GLY A 253 8.57 15.50 1.39
CA GLY A 253 7.89 14.28 1.86
C GLY A 253 7.04 14.45 3.12
N THR A 254 6.78 15.69 3.54
CA THR A 254 5.96 16.00 4.70
C THR A 254 4.48 16.13 4.37
N ALA A 255 3.72 16.57 5.39
CA ALA A 255 2.30 16.81 5.41
C ALA A 255 1.81 18.10 4.77
N SER A 256 2.70 19.07 4.53
CA SER A 256 2.22 20.36 4.03
C SER A 256 1.58 20.19 2.68
N LYS A 257 0.61 21.05 2.38
CA LYS A 257 -0.08 21.06 1.11
C LYS A 257 0.88 21.14 -0.07
N ALA A 258 1.92 21.96 0.05
CA ALA A 258 2.97 22.08 -0.96
C ALA A 258 3.72 20.74 -1.17
N ALA A 259 4.09 20.06 -0.09
CA ALA A 259 4.79 18.77 -0.17
C ALA A 259 3.90 17.66 -0.72
N VAL A 260 2.60 17.65 -0.38
CA VAL A 260 1.62 16.68 -0.94
C VAL A 260 1.46 16.90 -2.44
N LEU A 261 1.31 18.14 -2.91
CA LEU A 261 1.22 18.44 -4.34
C LEU A 261 2.49 18.06 -5.11
N GLU A 262 3.68 18.29 -4.54
CA GLU A 262 4.94 17.81 -5.13
C GLU A 262 4.93 16.27 -5.26
N GLN A 263 4.46 15.57 -4.24
CA GLN A 263 4.36 14.10 -4.25
C GLN A 263 3.37 13.59 -5.30
N THR A 264 2.19 14.20 -5.43
CA THR A 264 1.20 13.78 -6.43
C THR A 264 1.69 14.05 -7.85
N GLU A 265 2.39 15.16 -8.09
CA GLU A 265 3.02 15.44 -9.38
C GLU A 265 4.10 14.41 -9.73
N VAL A 266 4.91 14.01 -8.75
CA VAL A 266 5.94 12.98 -8.91
C VAL A 266 5.31 11.62 -9.26
N ILE A 267 4.23 11.23 -8.58
CA ILE A 267 3.48 10.00 -8.90
C ILE A 267 2.91 10.09 -10.32
N GLN A 268 2.26 11.20 -10.66
CA GLN A 268 1.68 11.42 -11.99
C GLN A 268 2.71 11.35 -13.12
N LYS A 269 3.95 11.79 -12.88
CA LYS A 269 5.05 11.66 -13.85
C LYS A 269 5.55 10.22 -13.99
N MET A 270 5.57 9.44 -12.91
CA MET A 270 6.00 8.02 -12.96
C MET A 270 5.01 7.12 -13.71
N VAL A 271 3.71 7.45 -13.66
CA VAL A 271 2.62 6.65 -14.24
C VAL A 271 2.16 7.13 -15.63
N LYS A 272 2.95 8.00 -16.26
CA LYS A 272 2.79 8.47 -17.65
C LYS A 272 3.55 7.55 -18.61
#